data_AF-A0A1G5TAJ3-F1
#
_entry.id   AF-A0A1G5TAJ3-F1
#
_cell.length_a   1.000
_cell.length_b   1.000
_cell.length_c   1.000
_cell.angle_alpha   90.00
_cell.angle_beta   90.00
_cell.angle_gamma   90.00
#
_symmetry.space_group_name_H-M   'P 1'
#
loop_
_entity.id
_entity.type
_entity.pdbx_description
1 polymer ?
#
loop_
_entity_poly.entity_id
_entity_poly.type
_entity_poly.pdbx_seq_one_letter_code
_entity_poly.pdbx_strand_id
1 'polypeptide(L)'
;MREMPVVLSDGQVDDCLPGIVQAHMLFPDDFDSIEEEIECFRLRSRTGFRKTNLGRHMAADFESAQLGGMYAGTILYNMMRYSEHRPDLKISWNKAVFIVSDEAERLGKPIGKNINTIKKYWLQYKNSAHIWMSYLLAFRQQGRKFPIDHCSMLTLSEQIVDRAALLVTDWDPWRAPVNFPFDGTELHLAAPDNEDVARIKRYRA
;
A
#
# COMPACT_ATOMS: atom_id res chain seq x y z
N MET A 1 7.36 -16.52 -7.21
CA MET A 1 7.68 -15.56 -6.14
C MET A 1 8.38 -14.39 -6.82
N ARG A 2 7.82 -13.19 -6.69
CA ARG A 2 8.35 -11.98 -7.32
C ARG A 2 9.21 -11.23 -6.30
N GLU A 3 10.45 -10.94 -6.63
CA GLU A 3 11.35 -10.17 -5.76
C GLU A 3 10.95 -8.68 -5.74
N MET A 4 11.18 -8.03 -4.60
CA MET A 4 10.93 -6.61 -4.47
C MET A 4 11.97 -5.84 -5.29
N PRO A 5 11.52 -5.00 -6.24
CA PRO A 5 12.36 -4.31 -7.22
C PRO A 5 13.19 -3.14 -6.65
N VAL A 6 13.13 -2.96 -5.34
CA VAL A 6 13.60 -1.76 -4.65
C VAL A 6 14.98 -1.96 -4.02
N VAL A 7 15.48 -3.19 -4.07
CA VAL A 7 16.78 -3.58 -3.53
C VAL A 7 17.76 -3.64 -4.70
N LEU A 8 18.78 -2.79 -4.63
CA LEU A 8 19.87 -2.74 -5.60
C LEU A 8 20.80 -3.95 -5.44
N SER A 9 21.62 -4.22 -6.45
CA SER A 9 22.54 -5.37 -6.45
C SER A 9 23.62 -5.33 -5.37
N ASP A 10 23.86 -4.16 -4.78
CA ASP A 10 24.77 -3.94 -3.65
C ASP A 10 24.08 -4.09 -2.29
N GLY A 11 22.79 -4.43 -2.27
CA GLY A 11 21.98 -4.61 -1.06
C GLY A 11 21.44 -3.30 -0.46
N GLN A 12 21.67 -2.16 -1.11
CA GLN A 12 21.04 -0.89 -0.70
C GLN A 12 19.59 -0.79 -1.19
N VAL A 13 18.78 0.00 -0.49
CA VAL A 13 17.43 0.33 -0.95
C VAL A 13 17.51 1.56 -1.86
N ASP A 14 16.91 1.49 -3.04
CA ASP A 14 16.88 2.61 -3.98
C ASP A 14 16.13 3.81 -3.36
N ASP A 15 16.74 5.01 -3.39
CA ASP A 15 16.15 6.24 -2.87
C ASP A 15 14.84 6.63 -3.59
N CYS A 16 14.61 6.11 -4.79
CA CYS A 16 13.37 6.24 -5.55
C CYS A 16 12.32 5.17 -5.16
N LEU A 17 12.47 4.48 -4.04
CA LEU A 17 11.56 3.45 -3.51
C LEU A 17 10.08 3.78 -3.73
N PRO A 18 9.54 4.96 -3.38
CA PRO A 18 8.12 5.26 -3.62
C PRO A 18 7.72 5.23 -5.10
N GLY A 19 8.62 5.66 -5.98
CA GLY A 19 8.43 5.63 -7.44
C GLY A 19 8.51 4.23 -8.02
N ILE A 20 9.42 3.40 -7.51
CA ILE A 20 9.55 1.99 -7.90
C ILE A 20 8.31 1.21 -7.46
N VAL A 21 7.90 1.35 -6.20
CA VAL A 21 6.67 0.71 -5.69
C VAL A 21 5.47 1.08 -6.55
N GLN A 22 5.39 2.33 -6.99
CA GLN A 22 4.29 2.82 -7.82
C GLN A 22 4.39 2.39 -9.30
N ALA A 23 5.59 2.31 -9.89
CA ALA A 23 5.78 1.77 -11.23
C ALA A 23 5.23 0.35 -11.33
N HIS A 24 5.60 -0.49 -10.35
CA HIS A 24 5.09 -1.85 -10.25
C HIS A 24 3.59 -1.93 -9.97
N MET A 25 2.98 -0.90 -9.37
CA MET A 25 1.52 -0.89 -9.24
C MET A 25 0.81 -0.55 -10.54
N LEU A 26 1.33 0.41 -11.29
CA LEU A 26 0.76 0.80 -12.57
C LEU A 26 0.86 -0.33 -13.59
N PHE A 27 1.96 -1.08 -13.50
CA PHE A 27 2.37 -2.08 -14.50
C PHE A 27 2.74 -3.41 -13.84
N PRO A 28 1.83 -4.05 -13.07
CA PRO A 28 2.18 -5.18 -12.20
C PRO A 28 2.76 -6.39 -12.95
N ASP A 29 2.40 -6.52 -14.23
CA ASP A 29 2.82 -7.63 -15.09
C ASP A 29 3.57 -7.15 -16.35
N ASP A 30 3.97 -5.87 -16.41
CA ASP A 30 4.65 -5.26 -17.55
C ASP A 30 5.98 -4.64 -17.11
N PHE A 31 7.02 -5.47 -17.14
CA PHE A 31 8.37 -5.12 -16.69
C PHE A 31 9.02 -4.01 -17.51
N ASP A 32 8.69 -3.88 -18.80
CA ASP A 32 9.24 -2.82 -19.64
C ASP A 32 8.65 -1.46 -19.20
N SER A 33 7.34 -1.40 -19.01
CA SER A 33 6.67 -0.19 -18.50
C SER A 33 7.08 0.16 -17.05
N ILE A 34 7.40 -0.86 -16.24
CA ILE A 34 7.98 -0.67 -14.91
C ILE A 34 9.31 0.09 -14.99
N GLU A 35 10.26 -0.42 -15.77
CA GLU A 35 11.61 0.16 -15.87
C GLU A 35 11.54 1.58 -16.44
N GLU A 36 10.69 1.81 -17.45
CA GLU A 36 10.43 3.13 -18.00
C GLU A 36 9.89 4.13 -16.96
N GLU A 37 8.93 3.69 -16.13
CA GLU A 37 8.36 4.55 -15.09
C GLU A 37 9.36 4.81 -13.93
N ILE A 38 10.20 3.83 -13.59
CA ILE A 38 11.30 3.99 -12.63
C ILE A 38 12.32 5.02 -13.14
N GLU A 39 12.76 4.91 -14.39
CA GLU A 39 13.66 5.88 -15.01
C GLU A 39 13.04 7.27 -15.07
N CYS A 40 11.74 7.35 -15.40
CA CYS A 40 11.01 8.61 -15.32
C CYS A 40 10.97 9.16 -13.89
N PHE A 41 10.88 8.31 -12.87
CA PHE A 41 10.97 8.71 -11.46
C PHE A 41 12.34 9.30 -11.10
N ARG A 42 13.41 8.63 -11.52
CA ARG A 42 14.78 9.10 -11.38
C ARG A 42 15.01 10.44 -12.09
N LEU A 43 14.31 10.69 -13.20
CA LEU A 43 14.30 11.99 -13.87
C LEU A 43 13.49 13.06 -13.11
N ARG A 44 12.36 12.68 -12.48
CA ARG A 44 11.49 13.59 -11.69
C ARG A 44 12.18 14.15 -10.44
N SER A 45 13.15 13.42 -9.87
CA SER A 45 13.95 13.89 -8.72
C SER A 45 14.90 15.03 -9.09
N ARG A 46 15.13 15.28 -10.39
CA ARG A 46 15.94 16.41 -10.88
C ARG A 46 15.15 17.73 -10.82
N THR A 47 15.81 18.79 -10.33
CA THR A 47 15.28 20.14 -10.08
C THR A 47 14.85 20.87 -11.37
N GLY A 48 13.74 20.46 -11.97
CA GLY A 48 13.15 21.14 -13.14
C GLY A 48 12.06 20.36 -13.87
N PHE A 49 12.06 19.03 -13.79
CA PHE A 49 11.18 18.18 -14.59
C PHE A 49 9.69 18.40 -14.28
N ARG A 50 9.33 18.61 -13.01
CA ARG A 50 7.94 18.84 -12.56
C ARG A 50 7.26 20.07 -13.17
N LYS A 51 8.04 21.00 -13.75
CA LYS A 51 7.50 22.22 -14.40
C LYS A 51 7.15 22.01 -15.87
N THR A 52 7.53 20.87 -16.47
CA THR A 52 7.23 20.54 -17.87
C THR A 52 5.79 20.01 -18.03
N ASN A 53 5.22 20.05 -19.24
CA ASN A 53 3.88 19.47 -19.51
C ASN A 53 3.86 17.96 -19.25
N LEU A 54 4.92 17.26 -19.67
CA LEU A 54 5.11 15.84 -19.41
C LEU A 54 5.18 15.59 -17.89
N GLY A 55 6.00 16.34 -17.17
CA GLY A 55 6.11 16.23 -15.71
C GLY A 55 4.80 16.53 -14.96
N ARG A 56 3.92 17.39 -15.49
CA ARG A 56 2.59 17.66 -14.90
C ARG A 56 1.60 16.52 -15.14
N HIS A 57 1.56 15.95 -16.35
CA HIS A 57 0.67 14.82 -16.65
C HIS A 57 1.03 13.60 -15.79
N MET A 58 2.32 13.28 -15.73
CA MET A 58 2.84 12.18 -14.93
C MET A 58 2.65 12.39 -13.42
N ALA A 59 2.53 13.63 -12.95
CA ALA A 59 2.20 13.93 -11.56
C ALA A 59 0.73 13.61 -11.23
N ALA A 60 -0.20 13.78 -12.18
CA ALA A 60 -1.59 13.40 -11.98
C ALA A 60 -1.75 11.87 -11.93
N ASP A 61 -1.04 11.14 -12.79
CA ASP A 61 -1.01 9.67 -12.77
C ASP A 61 -0.38 9.15 -11.46
N PHE A 62 0.64 9.84 -10.96
CA PHE A 62 1.22 9.60 -9.64
C PHE A 62 0.19 9.68 -8.52
N GLU A 63 -0.53 10.80 -8.45
CA GLU A 63 -1.53 11.03 -7.40
C GLU A 63 -2.65 9.98 -7.44
N SER A 64 -3.07 9.57 -8.65
CA SER A 64 -4.08 8.52 -8.85
C SER A 64 -3.59 7.15 -8.37
N ALA A 65 -2.37 6.76 -8.73
CA ALA A 65 -1.76 5.50 -8.29
C ALA A 65 -1.55 5.49 -6.77
N GLN A 66 -1.02 6.57 -6.21
CA GLN A 66 -0.84 6.74 -4.78
C GLN A 66 -2.17 6.59 -4.03
N LEU A 67 -3.23 7.23 -4.52
CA LEU A 67 -4.55 7.11 -3.92
C LEU A 67 -5.05 5.66 -3.93
N GLY A 68 -4.90 4.97 -5.06
CA GLY A 68 -5.28 3.57 -5.19
C GLY A 68 -4.50 2.65 -4.24
N GLY A 69 -3.18 2.84 -4.13
CA GLY A 69 -2.32 2.12 -3.20
C GLY A 69 -2.68 2.37 -1.75
N MET A 70 -2.92 3.63 -1.37
CA MET A 70 -3.38 3.98 -0.02
C MET A 70 -4.70 3.28 0.33
N TYR A 71 -5.65 3.20 -0.59
CA TYR A 71 -6.89 2.46 -0.36
C TYR A 71 -6.64 0.96 -0.24
N ALA A 72 -5.85 0.35 -1.13
CA ALA A 72 -5.52 -1.07 -1.06
C ALA A 72 -4.79 -1.44 0.24
N GLY A 73 -3.80 -0.64 0.66
CA GLY A 73 -3.10 -0.80 1.94
C GLY A 73 -4.04 -0.61 3.14
N THR A 74 -5.01 0.31 3.07
CA THR A 74 -6.00 0.51 4.14
C THR A 74 -6.98 -0.66 4.23
N ILE A 75 -7.35 -1.27 3.10
CA ILE A 75 -8.17 -2.50 3.07
C ILE A 75 -7.43 -3.63 3.76
N LEU A 76 -6.17 -3.87 3.37
CA LEU A 76 -5.34 -4.91 3.97
C LEU A 76 -5.13 -4.67 5.47
N TYR A 77 -4.85 -3.42 5.87
CA TYR A 77 -4.76 -3.00 7.26
C TYR A 77 -6.01 -3.39 8.04
N ASN A 78 -7.21 -3.08 7.52
CA ASN A 78 -8.45 -3.45 8.19
C ASN A 78 -8.64 -4.97 8.25
N MET A 79 -8.39 -5.71 7.16
CA MET A 79 -8.48 -7.17 7.18
C MET A 79 -7.61 -7.78 8.30
N MET A 80 -6.36 -7.36 8.39
CA MET A 80 -5.42 -7.84 9.41
C MET A 80 -5.84 -7.40 10.81
N ARG A 81 -6.11 -6.11 11.00
CA ARG A 81 -6.51 -5.52 12.28
C ARG A 81 -7.70 -6.25 12.89
N TYR A 82 -8.74 -6.51 12.12
CA TYR A 82 -9.90 -7.22 12.63
C TYR A 82 -9.66 -8.71 12.77
N SER A 83 -8.86 -9.34 11.91
CA SER A 83 -8.51 -10.76 12.10
C SER A 83 -7.74 -10.98 13.39
N GLU A 84 -6.85 -10.06 13.75
CA GLU A 84 -6.03 -10.14 14.97
C GLU A 84 -6.86 -9.86 16.23
N HIS A 85 -7.65 -8.79 16.22
CA HIS A 85 -8.31 -8.32 17.44
C HIS A 85 -9.76 -8.78 17.59
N ARG A 86 -10.43 -9.15 16.49
CA ARG A 86 -11.86 -9.49 16.42
C ARG A 86 -12.16 -10.62 15.41
N PRO A 87 -11.55 -11.80 15.58
CA PRO A 87 -11.72 -12.93 14.66
C PRO A 87 -13.18 -13.40 14.54
N ASP A 88 -14.01 -13.11 15.56
CA ASP A 88 -15.46 -13.39 15.57
C ASP A 88 -16.22 -12.71 14.41
N LEU A 89 -15.73 -11.57 13.91
CA LEU A 89 -16.41 -10.79 12.88
C LEU A 89 -16.19 -11.32 11.45
N LYS A 90 -15.24 -12.27 11.26
CA LYS A 90 -14.90 -12.89 9.96
C LYS A 90 -14.83 -11.86 8.83
N ILE A 91 -13.81 -11.01 8.86
CA ILE A 91 -13.64 -9.93 7.88
C ILE A 91 -13.14 -10.48 6.55
N SER A 92 -13.95 -10.30 5.51
CA SER A 92 -13.56 -10.52 4.12
C SER A 92 -13.06 -9.21 3.50
N TRP A 93 -12.37 -9.30 2.36
CA TRP A 93 -11.95 -8.10 1.62
C TRP A 93 -13.15 -7.22 1.24
N ASN A 94 -14.33 -7.79 0.92
CA ASN A 94 -15.55 -7.02 0.66
C ASN A 94 -16.03 -6.22 1.88
N LYS A 95 -15.96 -6.79 3.08
CA LYS A 95 -16.26 -6.05 4.33
C LYS A 95 -15.23 -4.95 4.56
N ALA A 96 -13.95 -5.22 4.31
CA ALA A 96 -12.89 -4.22 4.46
C ALA A 96 -13.05 -3.05 3.46
N VAL A 97 -13.42 -3.33 2.20
CA VAL A 97 -13.81 -2.29 1.22
C VAL A 97 -14.96 -1.44 1.75
N PHE A 98 -16.00 -2.06 2.31
CA PHE A 98 -17.13 -1.33 2.90
C PHE A 98 -16.67 -0.38 4.02
N ILE A 99 -15.83 -0.84 4.95
CA ILE A 99 -15.29 -0.01 6.04
C ILE A 99 -14.58 1.21 5.48
N VAL A 100 -13.73 1.00 4.47
CA VAL A 100 -12.94 2.08 3.84
C VAL A 100 -13.84 3.07 3.10
N SER A 101 -14.89 2.59 2.42
CA SER A 101 -15.88 3.42 1.73
C SER A 101 -16.69 4.29 2.71
N ASP A 102 -17.17 3.68 3.79
CA ASP A 102 -17.93 4.35 4.86
C ASP A 102 -17.08 5.43 5.55
N GLU A 103 -15.82 5.13 5.84
CA GLU A 103 -14.87 6.10 6.41
C GLU A 103 -14.62 7.28 5.46
N ALA A 104 -14.39 7.01 4.18
CA ALA A 104 -14.16 8.06 3.19
C ALA A 104 -15.39 8.95 2.98
N GLU A 105 -16.60 8.37 3.03
CA GLU A 105 -17.85 9.13 2.99
C GLU A 105 -17.99 10.07 4.18
N ARG A 106 -17.75 9.57 5.39
CA ARG A 106 -17.77 10.36 6.62
C ARG A 106 -16.77 11.52 6.62
N LEU A 107 -15.57 11.29 6.08
CA LEU A 107 -14.53 12.32 5.93
C LEU A 107 -14.76 13.27 4.75
N GLY A 108 -15.85 13.09 3.99
CA GLY A 108 -16.18 13.94 2.85
C GLY A 108 -15.24 13.77 1.65
N LYS A 109 -14.47 12.68 1.56
CA LYS A 109 -13.51 12.44 0.47
C LYS A 109 -14.22 11.93 -0.79
N PRO A 110 -14.34 12.72 -1.88
CA PRO A 110 -15.23 12.40 -3.01
C PRO A 110 -14.86 11.09 -3.73
N ILE A 111 -13.57 10.78 -3.89
CA ILE A 111 -13.12 9.57 -4.61
C ILE A 111 -13.33 8.29 -3.81
N GLY A 112 -13.30 8.36 -2.49
CA GLY A 112 -13.53 7.20 -1.62
C GLY A 112 -15.01 6.91 -1.29
N LYS A 113 -15.95 7.73 -1.77
CA LYS A 113 -17.39 7.47 -1.56
C LYS A 113 -17.93 6.32 -2.42
N ASN A 114 -17.25 6.03 -3.53
CA ASN A 114 -17.72 5.02 -4.46
C ASN A 114 -17.06 3.67 -4.12
N ILE A 115 -17.87 2.77 -3.55
CA ILE A 115 -17.45 1.41 -3.22
C ILE A 115 -16.89 0.65 -4.43
N ASN A 116 -17.40 0.87 -5.65
CA ASN A 116 -16.91 0.21 -6.85
C ASN A 116 -15.52 0.72 -7.26
N THR A 117 -15.24 2.01 -7.05
CA THR A 117 -13.90 2.57 -7.26
C THR A 117 -12.89 1.95 -6.29
N ILE A 118 -13.26 1.83 -5.00
CA ILE A 118 -12.40 1.19 -4.00
C ILE A 118 -12.17 -0.29 -4.32
N LYS A 119 -13.22 -1.02 -4.75
CA LYS A 119 -13.07 -2.41 -5.23
C LYS A 119 -12.10 -2.51 -6.41
N LYS A 120 -12.18 -1.58 -7.38
CA LYS A 120 -11.26 -1.54 -8.50
C LYS A 120 -9.81 -1.36 -8.03
N TYR A 121 -9.57 -0.43 -7.10
CA TYR A 121 -8.24 -0.23 -6.52
C TYR A 121 -7.73 -1.48 -5.79
N TRP A 122 -8.57 -2.16 -5.02
CA TRP A 122 -8.18 -3.42 -4.40
C TRP A 122 -7.76 -4.46 -5.42
N LEU A 123 -8.61 -4.72 -6.42
CA LEU A 123 -8.32 -5.74 -7.44
C LEU A 123 -7.05 -5.43 -8.23
N GLN A 124 -6.82 -4.15 -8.52
CA GLN A 124 -5.64 -3.69 -9.25
C GLN A 124 -4.35 -3.76 -8.41
N TYR A 125 -4.43 -3.44 -7.11
CA TYR A 125 -3.24 -3.22 -6.27
C TYR A 125 -3.10 -4.20 -5.10
N LYS A 126 -3.85 -5.31 -5.04
CA LYS A 126 -3.81 -6.27 -3.92
C LYS A 126 -2.42 -6.86 -3.69
N ASN A 127 -1.66 -7.13 -4.75
CA ASN A 127 -0.34 -7.76 -4.66
C ASN A 127 0.71 -6.81 -4.07
N SER A 128 0.49 -5.50 -4.18
CA SER A 128 1.36 -4.44 -3.64
C SER A 128 0.82 -3.80 -2.35
N ALA A 129 -0.35 -4.23 -1.87
CA ALA A 129 -1.05 -3.59 -0.75
C ALA A 129 -0.24 -3.60 0.55
N HIS A 130 0.58 -4.63 0.76
CA HIS A 130 1.46 -4.77 1.93
C HIS A 130 2.51 -3.64 2.01
N ILE A 131 3.03 -3.17 0.88
CA ILE A 131 3.97 -2.06 0.81
C ILE A 131 3.28 -0.73 1.16
N TRP A 132 2.06 -0.51 0.67
CA TRP A 132 1.31 0.70 1.05
C TRP A 132 0.90 0.69 2.50
N MET A 133 0.53 -0.47 3.02
CA MET A 133 0.24 -0.61 4.43
C MET A 133 1.48 -0.30 5.28
N SER A 134 2.66 -0.81 4.92
CA SER A 134 3.89 -0.48 5.66
C SER A 134 4.22 1.02 5.57
N TYR A 135 4.06 1.64 4.40
CA TYR A 135 4.21 3.09 4.22
C TYR A 135 3.25 3.90 5.09
N LEU A 136 1.96 3.51 5.14
CA LEU A 136 0.94 4.13 6.01
C LEU A 136 1.29 3.98 7.50
N LEU A 137 1.80 2.83 7.91
CA LEU A 137 2.19 2.55 9.29
C LEU A 137 3.44 3.32 9.70
N ALA A 138 4.47 3.34 8.85
CA ALA A 138 5.69 4.10 9.07
C ALA A 138 5.38 5.59 9.25
N PHE A 139 4.49 6.14 8.42
CA PHE A 139 4.01 7.51 8.57
C PHE A 139 3.32 7.80 9.90
N ARG A 140 2.50 6.86 10.39
CA ARG A 140 1.79 6.97 11.66
C ARG A 140 2.75 6.89 12.85
N GLN A 141 3.73 5.99 12.79
CA GLN A 141 4.73 5.79 13.85
C GLN A 141 5.71 6.97 13.96
N GLN A 142 6.15 7.53 12.82
CA GLN A 142 7.15 8.60 12.79
C GLN A 142 6.55 10.02 12.87
N GLY A 143 5.23 10.13 13.04
CA GLY A 143 4.56 11.43 13.26
C GLY A 143 4.75 12.43 12.11
N ARG A 144 4.81 11.95 10.86
CA ARG A 144 5.11 12.74 9.64
C ARG A 144 6.53 13.29 9.52
N LYS A 145 7.51 12.79 10.29
CA LYS A 145 8.93 13.13 10.03
C LYS A 145 9.37 12.45 8.73
N PHE A 146 9.85 13.25 7.78
CA PHE A 146 10.50 12.80 6.54
C PHE A 146 12.02 12.99 6.70
N PRO A 147 12.85 12.12 6.10
CA PRO A 147 12.48 10.94 5.29
C PRO A 147 12.04 9.74 6.14
N ILE A 148 11.21 8.88 5.54
CA ILE A 148 10.83 7.59 6.14
C ILE A 148 12.03 6.65 5.98
N ASP A 149 12.38 5.92 7.03
CA ASP A 149 13.36 4.85 6.93
C ASP A 149 12.83 3.71 6.04
N HIS A 150 13.47 3.55 4.89
CA HIS A 150 13.11 2.58 3.88
C HIS A 150 13.37 1.13 4.32
N CYS A 151 14.38 0.89 5.16
CA CYS A 151 14.66 -0.45 5.70
C CYS A 151 13.53 -0.90 6.63
N SER A 152 13.18 -0.09 7.63
CA SER A 152 12.02 -0.34 8.51
C SER A 152 10.73 -0.60 7.70
N MET A 153 10.51 0.16 6.63
CA MET A 153 9.32 0.03 5.79
C MET A 153 9.25 -1.33 5.09
N LEU A 154 10.39 -1.85 4.59
CA LEU A 154 10.45 -3.16 3.94
C LEU A 154 10.36 -4.30 4.96
N THR A 155 10.98 -4.17 6.14
CA THR A 155 10.79 -5.11 7.25
C THR A 155 9.32 -5.24 7.63
N LEU A 156 8.62 -4.12 7.81
CA LEU A 156 7.18 -4.12 8.08
C LEU A 156 6.39 -4.78 6.94
N SER A 157 6.82 -4.54 5.70
CA SER A 157 6.17 -5.11 4.52
C SER A 157 6.21 -6.64 4.53
N GLU A 158 7.36 -7.25 4.80
CA GLU A 158 7.49 -8.72 4.89
C GLU A 158 6.65 -9.31 6.03
N GLN A 159 6.67 -8.67 7.20
CA GLN A 159 5.83 -9.12 8.32
C GLN A 159 4.34 -9.05 7.98
N ILE A 160 3.93 -8.06 7.18
CA ILE A 160 2.55 -7.96 6.68
C ILE A 160 2.24 -9.13 5.76
N VAL A 161 3.15 -9.50 4.85
CA VAL A 161 2.92 -10.60 3.93
C VAL A 161 2.67 -11.91 4.67
N ASP A 162 3.52 -12.26 5.62
CA ASP A 162 3.37 -13.51 6.34
C ASP A 162 2.07 -13.58 7.15
N ARG A 163 1.69 -12.48 7.79
CA ARG A 163 0.44 -12.43 8.58
C ARG A 163 -0.82 -12.38 7.70
N ALA A 164 -0.76 -11.77 6.52
CA ALA A 164 -1.91 -11.62 5.64
C ALA A 164 -2.12 -12.79 4.66
N ALA A 165 -1.15 -13.71 4.53
CA ALA A 165 -1.21 -14.84 3.60
C ALA A 165 -2.47 -15.71 3.78
N LEU A 166 -3.00 -15.79 5.00
CA LEU A 166 -4.22 -16.56 5.31
C LEU A 166 -5.53 -15.77 5.07
N LEU A 167 -5.43 -14.46 4.83
CA LEU A 167 -6.58 -13.56 4.75
C LEU A 167 -6.94 -13.21 3.30
N VAL A 168 -5.97 -13.29 2.38
CA VAL A 168 -6.11 -12.86 0.99
C VAL A 168 -6.03 -14.08 0.08
N THR A 169 -7.13 -14.41 -0.59
CA THR A 169 -7.17 -15.49 -1.58
C THR A 169 -6.47 -15.08 -2.88
N ASP A 170 -5.81 -16.04 -3.54
CA ASP A 170 -5.08 -15.84 -4.79
C ASP A 170 -4.08 -14.68 -4.71
N TRP A 171 -3.35 -14.61 -3.59
CA TRP A 171 -2.37 -13.55 -3.37
C TRP A 171 -1.00 -13.94 -3.93
N ASP A 172 -0.43 -13.07 -4.75
CA ASP A 172 0.95 -13.18 -5.24
C ASP A 172 1.71 -11.89 -4.85
N PRO A 173 2.02 -11.72 -3.56
CA PRO A 173 2.70 -10.53 -3.06
C PRO A 173 4.16 -10.49 -3.53
N TRP A 174 4.66 -9.28 -3.72
CA TRP A 174 6.10 -9.04 -3.83
C TRP A 174 6.80 -9.33 -2.51
N ARG A 175 8.03 -9.85 -2.58
CA ARG A 175 8.81 -10.28 -1.43
C ARG A 175 10.22 -9.70 -1.47
N ALA A 176 10.74 -9.23 -0.35
CA ALA A 176 12.13 -8.84 -0.25
C ALA A 176 13.07 -10.01 -0.64
N PRO A 177 14.24 -9.75 -1.25
CA PRO A 177 15.23 -10.78 -1.50
C PRO A 177 15.63 -11.50 -0.21
N VAL A 178 16.01 -12.77 -0.32
CA VAL A 178 16.37 -13.63 0.84
C VAL A 178 17.46 -13.01 1.72
N ASN A 179 18.38 -12.24 1.14
CA ASN A 179 19.51 -11.64 1.83
C ASN A 179 19.24 -10.20 2.32
N PHE A 180 17.99 -9.73 2.29
CA PHE A 180 17.67 -8.38 2.74
C PHE A 180 17.99 -8.21 4.24
N PRO A 181 18.68 -7.13 4.65
CA PRO A 181 19.08 -6.92 6.03
C PRO A 181 17.91 -6.42 6.88
N PHE A 182 17.01 -7.33 7.27
CA PHE A 182 15.90 -7.02 8.16
C PHE A 182 16.38 -6.47 9.50
N ASP A 183 15.71 -5.42 9.97
CA ASP A 183 15.94 -4.82 11.27
C ASP A 183 14.99 -5.38 12.34
N GLY A 184 15.09 -4.86 13.57
CA GLY A 184 14.23 -5.25 14.69
C GLY A 184 12.87 -4.56 14.72
N THR A 185 12.44 -3.91 13.63
CA THR A 185 11.17 -3.17 13.62
C THR A 185 9.98 -4.13 13.76
N GLU A 186 9.09 -3.89 14.72
CA GLU A 186 7.92 -4.76 14.96
C GLU A 186 6.62 -4.16 14.41
N LEU A 187 5.81 -5.01 13.77
CA LEU A 187 4.47 -4.66 13.33
C LEU A 187 3.48 -4.65 14.50
N HIS A 188 2.96 -3.46 14.81
CA HIS A 188 1.86 -3.26 15.76
C HIS A 188 0.61 -2.72 15.05
N LEU A 189 -0.52 -3.41 15.22
CA LEU A 189 -1.83 -2.99 14.73
C LEU A 189 -2.69 -2.48 15.89
N ALA A 190 -3.25 -1.29 15.75
CA ALA A 190 -4.16 -0.74 16.75
C ALA A 190 -5.49 -1.51 16.75
N ALA A 191 -6.03 -1.85 17.91
CA ALA A 191 -7.32 -2.55 18.02
C ALA A 191 -8.48 -1.71 17.42
N PRO A 192 -9.51 -2.34 16.84
CA PRO A 192 -10.77 -1.69 16.44
C PRO A 192 -11.50 -1.11 17.66
N ASP A 193 -11.98 0.13 17.54
CA ASP A 193 -12.80 0.76 18.57
C ASP A 193 -14.28 0.32 18.47
N ASN A 194 -15.14 0.86 19.35
CA ASN A 194 -16.56 0.50 19.34
C ASN A 194 -17.31 1.03 18.11
N GLU A 195 -16.89 2.17 17.55
CA GLU A 195 -17.49 2.76 16.35
C GLU A 195 -17.13 1.92 15.10
N ASP A 196 -15.87 1.51 15.01
CA ASP A 196 -15.32 0.52 14.07
C ASP A 196 -16.17 -0.77 14.04
N VAL A 197 -16.42 -1.36 15.20
CA VAL A 197 -17.21 -2.60 15.30
C VAL A 197 -18.68 -2.37 14.93
N ALA A 198 -19.27 -1.26 15.38
CA ALA A 198 -20.65 -0.91 15.03
C ALA A 198 -20.81 -0.71 13.51
N ARG A 199 -19.82 -0.10 12.86
CA ARG A 199 -19.80 0.10 11.40
C ARG A 199 -19.88 -1.21 10.64
N ILE A 200 -19.02 -2.19 10.96
CA ILE A 200 -19.05 -3.51 10.29
C ILE A 200 -20.41 -4.18 10.41
N LYS A 201 -21.09 -4.05 11.55
CA LYS A 201 -22.42 -4.64 11.75
C LYS A 201 -23.50 -4.04 10.83
N ARG A 202 -23.26 -2.86 10.24
CA ARG A 202 -24.16 -2.25 9.24
C ARG A 202 -24.00 -2.84 7.85
N TYR A 203 -22.91 -3.56 7.58
CA TYR A 203 -22.68 -4.19 6.29
C TYR A 203 -23.77 -5.23 6.01
N ARG A 204 -24.51 -5.01 4.92
CA ARG A 204 -25.50 -5.95 4.38
C ARG A 204 -24.90 -6.50 3.08
N ALA A 205 -24.54 -7.78 3.09
CA ALA A 205 -24.00 -8.50 1.93
C ALA A 205 -25.11 -8.85 0.94
#